data_AF-A0A674P788-F1
#
_entry.id   AF-A0A674P788-F1
#
_cell.length_a   1.000
_cell.length_b   1.000
_cell.length_c   1.000
_cell.angle_alpha   90.00
_cell.angle_beta   90.00
_cell.angle_gamma   90.00
#
_symmetry.space_group_name_H-M   'P 1'
#
loop_
_entity.id
_entity.type
_entity.pdbx_description
1 polymer ?
#
loop_
_entity_poly.entity_id
_entity_poly.type
_entity_poly.pdbx_seq_one_letter_code
_entity_poly.pdbx_strand_id
1 'polypeptide(L)'
;NVTGICGGDRWPQSIEEIEALSSIYGEEWCVIDEAARIFCIKICNGLEKPKLTACLQIILPHEYPSTSPPIYQINAAWLRGSERAKLANSLEDLYVENMGESILYLWVEKVREFLVERSQSAETGRLYEELPPIKHGESITDRRSTFQPHLAPVVSPRQVKMILEKLYENKKIASATHNIYAYRIYCEDKHSFLQDCEDDGETAAGGRLLHLLQILDVRNVMVVVSRWYGGILLGPDRFKHINNCARNILVEEGYAASTVRRPSEESRFQLLLRPSNL
;
A
#
# COMPACT_ATOMS: atom_id res chain seq x y z
N ASN A 1 24.62 -64.48 -0.44
CA ASN A 1 24.77 -63.64 -1.63
C ASN A 1 23.69 -62.58 -1.64
N VAL A 2 24.06 -61.39 -1.17
CA VAL A 2 23.29 -60.16 -1.34
C VAL A 2 23.85 -59.50 -2.59
N THR A 3 23.08 -59.49 -3.66
CA THR A 3 23.31 -58.76 -4.92
C THR A 3 21.93 -58.62 -5.54
N GLY A 4 21.34 -57.48 -5.85
CA GLY A 4 21.76 -56.08 -5.91
C GLY A 4 20.62 -55.47 -6.73
N ILE A 5 19.73 -54.71 -6.09
CA ILE A 5 18.62 -54.06 -6.80
C ILE A 5 19.23 -52.87 -7.51
N CYS A 6 19.45 -52.99 -8.82
CA CYS A 6 19.83 -51.87 -9.67
C CYS A 6 18.72 -50.82 -9.60
N GLY A 7 18.98 -49.69 -8.94
CA GLY A 7 18.18 -48.48 -9.09
C GLY A 7 18.31 -48.02 -10.54
N GLY A 8 17.26 -48.21 -11.33
CA GLY A 8 17.27 -47.85 -12.74
C GLY A 8 17.37 -46.35 -12.91
N ASP A 9 18.33 -45.91 -13.73
CA ASP A 9 18.46 -44.53 -14.17
C ASP A 9 17.16 -44.08 -14.87
N ARG A 10 16.31 -43.33 -14.15
CA ARG A 10 15.10 -42.70 -14.70
C ARG A 10 15.40 -41.41 -15.48
N TRP A 11 16.62 -41.29 -15.98
CA TRP A 11 17.04 -40.24 -16.91
C TRP A 11 16.05 -40.01 -18.07
N PRO A 12 15.49 -41.06 -18.72
CA PRO A 12 14.53 -40.89 -19.82
C PRO A 12 13.26 -40.13 -19.40
N GLN A 13 12.74 -40.38 -18.19
CA GLN A 13 11.51 -39.75 -17.71
C GLN A 13 11.70 -38.24 -17.50
N SER A 14 12.85 -37.83 -16.98
CA SER A 14 13.15 -36.40 -16.83
C SER A 14 13.32 -35.68 -18.18
N ILE A 15 13.84 -36.36 -19.21
CA ILE A 15 13.95 -35.79 -20.56
C ILE A 15 12.56 -35.62 -21.18
N GLU A 16 11.72 -36.64 -21.12
CA GLU A 16 10.35 -36.59 -21.65
C GLU A 16 9.55 -35.45 -21.00
N GLU A 17 9.73 -35.22 -19.69
CA GLU A 17 9.13 -34.08 -18.99
C GLU A 17 9.65 -32.74 -19.54
N ILE A 18 10.97 -32.58 -19.75
CA ILE A 18 11.52 -31.33 -20.31
C ILE A 18 11.02 -31.07 -21.73
N GLU A 19 10.96 -32.09 -22.59
CA GLU A 19 10.47 -31.97 -23.96
C GLU A 19 8.98 -31.57 -23.99
N ALA A 20 8.18 -32.17 -23.09
CA ALA A 20 6.78 -31.81 -22.91
C ALA A 20 6.64 -30.35 -22.46
N LEU A 21 7.39 -29.91 -21.45
CA LEU A 21 7.35 -28.53 -20.95
C LEU A 21 7.78 -27.52 -22.01
N SER A 22 8.85 -27.81 -22.76
CA SER A 22 9.29 -26.96 -23.87
C SER A 22 8.23 -26.83 -24.95
N SER A 23 7.44 -27.89 -25.20
CA SER A 23 6.35 -27.88 -26.18
C SER A 23 5.12 -27.12 -25.67
N ILE A 24 4.80 -27.26 -24.38
CA ILE A 24 3.64 -26.60 -23.75
C ILE A 24 3.86 -25.09 -23.62
N TYR A 25 5.04 -24.68 -23.14
CA TYR A 25 5.31 -23.30 -22.75
C TYR A 25 6.08 -22.49 -23.80
N GLY A 26 6.65 -23.14 -24.82
CA GLY A 26 7.30 -22.47 -25.94
C GLY A 26 8.32 -21.42 -25.49
N GLU A 27 8.09 -20.16 -25.86
CA GLU A 27 8.97 -19.03 -25.53
C GLU A 27 9.06 -18.69 -24.03
N GLU A 28 8.12 -19.16 -23.20
CA GLU A 28 8.18 -18.96 -21.75
C GLU A 28 9.22 -19.88 -21.08
N TRP A 29 9.59 -20.99 -21.73
CA TRP A 29 10.57 -21.97 -21.25
C TRP A 29 11.94 -21.73 -21.86
N CYS A 30 12.98 -21.74 -21.03
CA CYS A 30 14.36 -21.47 -21.42
C CYS A 30 15.31 -22.52 -20.85
N VAL A 31 16.08 -23.17 -21.72
CA VAL A 31 17.20 -24.02 -21.34
C VAL A 31 18.42 -23.12 -21.09
N ILE A 32 18.90 -23.08 -19.85
CA ILE A 32 20.05 -22.24 -19.46
C ILE A 32 21.35 -23.02 -19.68
N ASP A 33 21.40 -24.24 -19.16
CA ASP A 33 22.52 -25.16 -19.32
C ASP A 33 21.99 -26.59 -19.26
N GLU A 34 21.93 -27.25 -20.41
CA GLU A 34 21.42 -28.61 -20.53
C GLU A 34 22.30 -29.63 -19.81
N ALA A 35 23.64 -29.46 -19.88
CA ALA A 35 24.59 -30.37 -19.27
C ALA A 35 24.53 -30.29 -17.73
N ALA A 36 24.34 -29.08 -17.19
CA ALA A 36 24.12 -28.86 -15.77
C ALA A 36 22.65 -29.01 -15.33
N ARG A 37 21.73 -29.35 -16.25
CA ARG A 37 20.28 -29.51 -16.02
C ARG A 37 19.63 -28.30 -15.39
N ILE A 38 19.96 -27.11 -15.91
CA ILE A 38 19.46 -25.82 -15.45
C ILE A 38 18.48 -25.26 -16.48
N PHE A 39 17.28 -24.94 -16.00
CA PHE A 39 16.18 -24.42 -16.79
C PHE A 39 15.59 -23.17 -16.10
N CYS A 40 15.03 -22.21 -16.84
CA CYS A 40 14.12 -21.19 -16.28
C CYS A 40 12.83 -21.18 -17.07
N ILE A 41 11.74 -20.93 -16.36
CA ILE A 41 10.46 -20.60 -16.96
C ILE A 41 9.97 -19.25 -16.43
N LYS A 42 9.49 -18.41 -17.33
CA LYS A 42 8.84 -17.14 -17.01
C LYS A 42 7.33 -17.36 -16.94
N ILE A 43 6.76 -17.21 -15.75
CA ILE A 43 5.34 -17.48 -15.48
C ILE A 43 4.62 -16.16 -15.28
N CYS A 44 3.48 -15.97 -15.95
CA CYS A 44 2.60 -14.83 -15.74
C CYS A 44 1.17 -15.24 -15.37
N ASN A 45 0.44 -14.33 -14.70
CA ASN A 45 -0.94 -14.57 -14.27
C ASN A 45 -1.99 -14.57 -15.40
N GLY A 46 -1.59 -14.33 -16.67
CA GLY A 46 -2.51 -14.31 -17.81
C GLY A 46 -3.55 -13.16 -17.83
N LEU A 47 -3.50 -12.25 -16.84
CA LEU A 47 -4.44 -11.13 -16.72
C LEU A 47 -3.88 -9.85 -17.39
N GLU A 48 -4.78 -8.99 -17.90
CA GLU A 48 -4.37 -7.72 -18.53
C GLU A 48 -3.74 -6.75 -17.51
N LYS A 49 -4.36 -6.56 -16.33
CA LYS A 49 -3.82 -5.75 -15.21
C LYS A 49 -4.36 -6.23 -13.85
N PRO A 50 -3.54 -6.23 -12.78
CA PRO A 50 -2.09 -6.10 -12.80
C PRO A 50 -1.40 -7.36 -13.36
N LYS A 51 -0.54 -7.20 -14.37
CA LYS A 51 0.27 -8.31 -14.91
C LYS A 51 1.38 -8.67 -13.93
N LEU A 52 1.23 -9.78 -13.23
CA LEU A 52 2.26 -10.31 -12.34
C LEU A 52 3.13 -11.32 -13.08
N THR A 53 4.41 -11.33 -12.77
CA THR A 53 5.38 -12.23 -13.39
C THR A 53 6.38 -12.71 -12.35
N ALA A 54 6.82 -13.97 -12.50
CA ALA A 54 7.92 -14.60 -11.77
C ALA A 54 8.78 -15.42 -12.75
N CYS A 55 10.12 -15.44 -12.60
CA CYS A 55 10.94 -16.50 -13.20
C CYS A 55 11.22 -17.54 -12.14
N LEU A 56 10.93 -18.80 -12.48
CA LEU A 56 11.29 -19.97 -11.72
C LEU A 56 12.49 -20.60 -12.41
N GLN A 57 13.66 -20.49 -11.79
CA GLN A 57 14.85 -21.23 -12.19
C GLN A 57 14.85 -22.58 -11.47
N ILE A 58 15.13 -23.64 -12.22
CA ILE A 58 15.07 -25.04 -11.81
C ILE A 58 16.41 -25.68 -12.11
N ILE A 59 16.93 -26.45 -11.15
CA ILE A 59 18.12 -27.28 -11.29
C ILE A 59 17.69 -28.70 -10.92
N LEU A 60 17.87 -29.66 -11.82
CA LEU A 60 17.45 -31.04 -11.59
C LEU A 60 18.61 -31.90 -11.08
N PRO A 61 18.58 -32.38 -9.81
CA PRO A 61 19.56 -33.33 -9.31
C PRO A 61 19.52 -34.64 -10.09
N HIS A 62 20.64 -35.38 -10.15
CA HIS A 62 20.74 -36.66 -10.86
C HIS A 62 19.68 -37.67 -10.43
N GLU A 63 19.23 -37.60 -9.18
CA GLU A 63 18.24 -38.50 -8.60
C GLU A 63 16.79 -38.06 -8.83
N TYR A 64 16.53 -36.92 -9.46
CA TYR A 64 15.19 -36.50 -9.88
C TYR A 64 14.70 -37.29 -11.09
N PRO A 65 13.43 -37.74 -11.15
CA PRO A 65 12.34 -37.50 -10.18
C PRO A 65 12.25 -38.51 -9.02
N SER A 66 13.20 -39.45 -8.92
CA SER A 66 13.07 -40.62 -8.06
C SER A 66 13.14 -40.31 -6.56
N THR A 67 14.23 -39.72 -6.08
CA THR A 67 14.48 -39.58 -4.63
C THR A 67 14.86 -38.18 -4.19
N SER A 68 15.04 -37.25 -5.13
CA SER A 68 15.38 -35.86 -4.85
C SER A 68 14.42 -34.90 -5.56
N PRO A 69 13.94 -33.83 -4.90
CA PRO A 69 13.14 -32.80 -5.55
C PRO A 69 14.02 -31.94 -6.48
N PRO A 70 13.42 -31.20 -7.43
CA PRO A 70 14.10 -30.12 -8.12
C PRO A 70 14.60 -29.07 -7.13
N ILE A 71 15.78 -28.50 -7.37
CA ILE A 71 16.26 -27.31 -6.65
C ILE A 71 15.77 -26.08 -7.39
N TYR A 72 15.28 -25.06 -6.70
CA TYR A 72 14.72 -23.89 -7.36
C TYR A 72 15.13 -22.54 -6.78
N GLN A 73 15.01 -21.52 -7.63
CA GLN A 73 15.05 -20.12 -7.24
C GLN A 73 13.91 -19.36 -7.93
N ILE A 74 13.12 -18.63 -7.15
CA ILE A 74 12.04 -17.77 -7.68
C ILE A 74 12.47 -16.32 -7.59
N ASN A 75 12.51 -15.64 -8.74
CA ASN A 75 12.76 -14.21 -8.83
C ASN A 75 11.48 -13.46 -9.20
N ALA A 76 11.02 -12.63 -8.26
CA ALA A 76 9.93 -11.70 -8.43
C ALA A 76 10.12 -10.53 -7.44
N ALA A 77 10.13 -9.29 -7.93
CA ALA A 77 10.42 -8.09 -7.12
C ALA A 77 9.50 -7.95 -5.89
N TRP A 78 8.29 -8.50 -5.98
CA TRP A 78 7.22 -8.41 -5.02
C TRP A 78 7.13 -9.62 -4.06
N LEU A 79 7.86 -10.70 -4.31
CA LEU A 79 7.77 -11.94 -3.53
C LEU A 79 8.72 -11.88 -2.33
N ARG A 80 8.20 -11.45 -1.18
CA ARG A 80 8.97 -11.27 0.07
C ARG A 80 8.17 -11.75 1.28
N GLY A 81 8.87 -11.98 2.40
CA GLY A 81 8.26 -12.30 3.69
C GLY A 81 7.32 -13.50 3.65
N SER A 82 6.11 -13.32 4.18
CA SER A 82 5.09 -14.37 4.29
C SER A 82 4.66 -14.94 2.95
N GLU A 83 4.58 -14.14 1.89
CA GLU A 83 4.20 -14.59 0.54
C GLU A 83 5.23 -15.57 -0.04
N ARG A 84 6.52 -15.30 0.19
CA ARG A 84 7.61 -16.21 -0.22
C ARG A 84 7.53 -17.53 0.53
N ALA A 85 7.26 -17.49 1.83
CA ALA A 85 7.12 -18.70 2.65
C ALA A 85 5.91 -19.54 2.22
N LYS A 86 4.75 -18.91 1.98
CA LYS A 86 3.55 -19.62 1.50
C LYS A 86 3.79 -20.35 0.18
N LEU A 87 4.39 -19.65 -0.80
CA LEU A 87 4.68 -20.25 -2.11
C LEU A 87 5.70 -21.38 -1.98
N ALA A 88 6.76 -21.19 -1.19
CA ALA A 88 7.76 -22.23 -0.95
C ALA A 88 7.16 -23.49 -0.31
N ASN A 89 6.35 -23.32 0.75
CA ASN A 89 5.67 -24.42 1.40
C ASN A 89 4.76 -25.17 0.42
N SER A 90 4.03 -24.44 -0.44
CA SER A 90 3.13 -25.06 -1.44
C SER A 90 3.89 -25.91 -2.47
N LEU A 91 5.10 -25.52 -2.85
CA LEU A 91 5.93 -26.30 -3.77
C LEU A 91 6.52 -27.55 -3.10
N GLU A 92 6.90 -27.44 -1.83
CA GLU A 92 7.36 -28.56 -1.02
C GLU A 92 6.25 -29.58 -0.79
N ASP A 93 5.04 -29.12 -0.43
CA ASP A 93 3.87 -29.97 -0.25
C ASP A 93 3.56 -30.77 -1.53
N LEU A 94 3.61 -30.11 -2.70
CA LEU A 94 3.43 -30.78 -4.00
C LEU A 94 4.48 -31.87 -4.27
N TYR A 95 5.73 -31.65 -3.86
CA TYR A 95 6.75 -32.69 -3.98
C TYR A 95 6.43 -33.88 -3.06
N VAL A 96 6.10 -33.60 -1.79
CA VAL A 96 5.79 -34.65 -0.81
C VAL A 96 4.60 -35.50 -1.25
N GLU A 97 3.58 -34.88 -1.85
CA GLU A 97 2.39 -35.55 -2.36
C GLU A 97 2.66 -36.40 -3.61
N ASN A 98 3.71 -36.09 -4.37
CA ASN A 98 4.02 -36.70 -5.67
C ASN A 98 5.45 -37.28 -5.72
N MET A 99 5.96 -37.80 -4.59
CA MET A 99 7.31 -38.37 -4.52
C MET A 99 7.50 -39.49 -5.55
N GLY A 100 8.56 -39.39 -6.35
CA GLY A 100 8.90 -40.36 -7.39
C GLY A 100 8.32 -40.04 -8.77
N GLU A 101 7.48 -39.01 -8.88
CA GLU A 101 6.83 -38.56 -10.12
C GLU A 101 7.44 -37.26 -10.64
N SER A 102 7.17 -36.97 -11.92
CA SER A 102 7.52 -35.71 -12.59
C SER A 102 6.56 -34.58 -12.16
N ILE A 103 7.08 -33.53 -11.51
CA ILE A 103 6.28 -32.48 -10.84
C ILE A 103 6.47 -31.07 -11.41
N LEU A 104 7.31 -30.86 -12.42
CA LEU A 104 7.64 -29.52 -12.90
C LEU A 104 6.41 -28.80 -13.48
N TYR A 105 5.54 -29.52 -14.19
CA TYR A 105 4.27 -28.97 -14.65
C TYR A 105 3.40 -28.50 -13.46
N LEU A 106 3.31 -29.32 -12.41
CA LEU A 106 2.55 -28.99 -11.20
C LEU A 106 3.12 -27.74 -10.51
N TRP A 107 4.46 -27.62 -10.44
CA TRP A 107 5.11 -26.44 -9.90
C TRP A 107 4.83 -25.19 -10.73
N VAL A 108 4.88 -25.29 -12.06
CA VAL A 108 4.56 -24.15 -12.95
C VAL A 108 3.13 -23.69 -12.75
N GLU A 109 2.17 -24.63 -12.75
CA GLU A 109 0.75 -24.29 -12.57
C GLU A 109 0.45 -23.80 -11.16
N LYS A 110 1.13 -24.32 -10.13
CA LYS A 110 0.98 -23.82 -8.76
C LYS A 110 1.50 -22.39 -8.61
N VAL A 111 2.64 -22.07 -9.21
CA VAL A 111 3.13 -20.69 -9.25
C VAL A 111 2.12 -19.82 -10.01
N ARG A 112 1.60 -20.27 -11.16
CA ARG A 112 0.60 -19.52 -11.94
C ARG A 112 -0.67 -19.24 -11.14
N GLU A 113 -1.22 -20.25 -10.46
CA GLU A 113 -2.36 -20.12 -9.54
C GLU A 113 -2.08 -19.08 -8.47
N PHE A 114 -0.92 -19.17 -7.81
CA PHE A 114 -0.51 -18.20 -6.78
C PHE A 114 -0.44 -16.76 -7.34
N LEU A 115 0.01 -16.57 -8.59
CA LEU A 115 0.00 -15.25 -9.23
C LEU A 115 -1.43 -14.73 -9.47
N VAL A 116 -2.37 -15.60 -9.81
CA VAL A 116 -3.79 -15.25 -10.03
C VAL A 116 -4.46 -14.88 -8.71
N GLU A 117 -4.34 -15.73 -7.68
CA GLU A 117 -4.90 -15.49 -6.34
C GLU A 117 -4.41 -14.16 -5.76
N ARG A 118 -3.11 -13.88 -5.94
CA ARG A 118 -2.51 -12.61 -5.49
C ARG A 118 -3.05 -11.41 -6.27
N SER A 119 -3.25 -11.55 -7.58
CA SER A 119 -3.85 -10.50 -8.40
C SER A 119 -5.28 -10.20 -7.94
N GLN A 120 -6.08 -11.24 -7.71
CA GLN A 120 -7.45 -11.11 -7.22
C GLN A 120 -7.50 -10.52 -5.81
N SER A 121 -6.62 -10.95 -4.91
CA SER A 121 -6.52 -10.37 -3.55
C SER A 121 -6.15 -8.89 -3.59
N ALA A 122 -5.24 -8.49 -4.49
CA ALA A 122 -4.88 -7.10 -4.69
C ALA A 122 -6.02 -6.28 -5.34
N GLU A 123 -6.79 -6.86 -6.25
CA GLU A 123 -7.96 -6.23 -6.89
C GLU A 123 -9.14 -6.09 -5.91
N THR A 124 -9.43 -7.13 -5.13
CA THR A 124 -10.48 -7.15 -4.10
C THR A 124 -10.13 -6.20 -2.95
N GLY A 125 -8.87 -6.21 -2.48
CA GLY A 125 -8.39 -5.22 -1.52
C GLY A 125 -8.47 -3.78 -2.05
N ARG A 126 -8.38 -3.60 -3.38
CA ARG A 126 -8.68 -2.31 -4.02
C ARG A 126 -10.19 -2.05 -4.05
N LEU A 127 -11.03 -3.00 -4.48
CA LEU A 127 -12.46 -2.77 -4.71
C LEU A 127 -13.25 -2.45 -3.44
N TYR A 128 -12.86 -3.04 -2.30
CA TYR A 128 -13.52 -2.89 -1.00
C TYR A 128 -12.75 -1.96 -0.05
N GLU A 129 -12.13 -0.92 -0.59
CA GLU A 129 -11.62 0.14 0.27
C GLU A 129 -12.81 0.92 0.84
N GLU A 130 -12.95 0.93 2.17
CA GLU A 130 -14.05 1.62 2.85
C GLU A 130 -13.83 3.14 2.79
N LEU A 131 -14.91 3.89 2.53
CA LEU A 131 -14.89 5.35 2.58
C LEU A 131 -14.60 5.81 4.02
N PRO A 132 -13.48 6.52 4.27
CA PRO A 132 -13.19 6.99 5.62
C PRO A 132 -14.26 7.98 6.12
N PRO A 133 -14.54 8.00 7.44
CA PRO A 133 -15.49 8.94 8.00
C PRO A 133 -15.00 10.38 7.81
N ILE A 134 -15.87 11.22 7.25
CA ILE A 134 -15.59 12.64 7.04
C ILE A 134 -16.15 13.43 8.22
N LYS A 135 -15.28 14.23 8.84
CA LYS A 135 -15.62 15.15 9.92
C LYS A 135 -15.67 16.57 9.37
N HIS A 136 -16.74 17.30 9.69
CA HIS A 136 -16.89 18.70 9.29
C HIS A 136 -16.71 19.57 10.53
N GLY A 137 -15.77 20.51 10.48
CA GLY A 137 -15.52 21.43 11.58
C GLY A 137 -16.36 22.69 11.50
N GLU A 138 -16.23 23.53 12.53
CA GLU A 138 -16.93 24.82 12.59
C GLU A 138 -16.51 25.76 11.46
N SER A 139 -17.49 26.50 10.93
CA SER A 139 -17.24 27.49 9.88
C SER A 139 -16.80 28.84 10.46
N ILE A 140 -15.80 29.46 9.85
CA ILE A 140 -15.39 30.85 10.14
C ILE A 140 -15.92 31.76 9.03
N THR A 141 -16.52 32.89 9.43
CA THR A 141 -17.02 33.90 8.48
C THR A 141 -16.37 35.25 8.73
N ASP A 142 -15.76 35.82 7.70
CA ASP A 142 -15.18 37.18 7.69
C ASP A 142 -15.56 37.90 6.40
N ARG A 143 -16.08 39.12 6.51
CA ARG A 143 -16.50 39.96 5.37
C ARG A 143 -17.30 39.17 4.32
N ARG A 144 -18.31 38.43 4.81
CA ARG A 144 -19.22 37.55 4.06
C ARG A 144 -18.56 36.34 3.39
N SER A 145 -17.24 36.21 3.42
CA SER A 145 -16.56 35.00 2.98
C SER A 145 -16.62 33.98 4.11
N THR A 146 -17.04 32.76 3.79
CA THR A 146 -17.17 31.66 4.75
C THR A 146 -16.15 30.57 4.44
N PHE A 147 -15.55 29.99 5.47
CA PHE A 147 -14.56 28.93 5.39
C PHE A 147 -14.99 27.77 6.26
N GLN A 148 -15.02 26.56 5.73
CA GLN A 148 -15.35 25.36 6.50
C GLN A 148 -14.31 24.26 6.27
N PRO A 149 -13.71 23.71 7.33
CA PRO A 149 -12.78 22.59 7.22
C PRO A 149 -13.51 21.25 7.21
N HIS A 150 -12.94 20.29 6.50
CA HIS A 150 -13.35 18.90 6.44
C HIS A 150 -12.11 18.03 6.63
N LEU A 151 -12.19 17.04 7.50
CA LEU A 151 -11.08 16.16 7.85
C LEU A 151 -11.51 14.71 7.63
N ALA A 152 -10.60 13.90 7.09
CA ALA A 152 -10.78 12.46 7.03
C ALA A 152 -9.44 11.73 7.20
N PRO A 153 -9.41 10.59 7.93
CA PRO A 153 -8.24 9.73 7.96
C PRO A 153 -8.00 9.14 6.57
N VAL A 154 -6.74 9.04 6.17
CA VAL A 154 -6.34 8.44 4.88
C VAL A 154 -5.09 7.59 5.03
N VAL A 155 -5.11 6.41 4.42
CA VAL A 155 -3.97 5.49 4.34
C VAL A 155 -3.56 5.19 2.91
N SER A 156 -4.32 5.67 1.92
CA SER A 156 -4.02 5.48 0.50
C SER A 156 -4.46 6.69 -0.35
N PRO A 157 -3.82 6.94 -1.50
CA PRO A 157 -4.27 7.96 -2.44
C PRO A 157 -5.63 7.65 -3.10
N ARG A 158 -6.14 6.42 -2.99
CA ARG A 158 -7.49 6.09 -3.46
C ARG A 158 -8.56 6.60 -2.50
N GLN A 159 -8.35 6.48 -1.19
CA GLN A 159 -9.24 7.09 -0.19
C GLN A 159 -9.35 8.61 -0.38
N VAL A 160 -8.24 9.29 -0.72
CA VAL A 160 -8.26 10.73 -1.06
C VAL A 160 -9.28 11.04 -2.16
N LYS A 161 -9.30 10.25 -3.24
CA LYS A 161 -10.28 10.40 -4.34
C LYS A 161 -11.70 10.14 -3.86
N MET A 162 -11.92 9.06 -3.11
CA MET A 162 -13.24 8.72 -2.57
C MET A 162 -13.80 9.81 -1.65
N ILE A 163 -12.95 10.42 -0.82
CA ILE A 163 -13.34 11.53 0.06
C ILE A 163 -13.75 12.75 -0.76
N LEU A 164 -12.97 13.12 -1.79
CA LEU A 164 -13.30 14.24 -2.67
C LEU A 164 -14.62 14.02 -3.41
N GLU A 165 -14.80 12.84 -4.01
CA GLU A 165 -16.06 12.45 -4.66
C GLU A 165 -17.24 12.55 -3.69
N LYS A 166 -17.08 12.04 -2.47
CA LYS A 166 -18.12 12.11 -1.43
C LYS A 166 -18.45 13.55 -1.04
N LEU A 167 -17.43 14.40 -0.87
CA LEU A 167 -17.62 15.81 -0.54
C LEU A 167 -18.38 16.54 -1.67
N TYR A 168 -18.10 16.21 -2.93
CA TYR A 168 -18.77 16.80 -4.09
C TYR A 168 -20.20 16.31 -4.34
N GLU A 169 -20.64 15.21 -3.72
CA GLU A 169 -22.07 14.87 -3.68
C GLU A 169 -22.88 15.95 -2.94
N ASN A 170 -22.27 16.64 -1.97
CA ASN A 170 -22.90 17.76 -1.30
C ASN A 170 -22.84 19.02 -2.18
N LYS A 171 -23.98 19.40 -2.74
CA LYS A 171 -24.13 20.58 -3.62
C LYS A 171 -23.57 21.88 -3.02
N LYS A 172 -23.63 22.05 -1.68
CA LYS A 172 -23.08 23.25 -1.03
C LYS A 172 -21.56 23.31 -1.15
N ILE A 173 -20.89 22.16 -0.97
CA ILE A 173 -19.43 22.02 -1.06
C ILE A 173 -18.98 22.05 -2.53
N ALA A 174 -19.68 21.32 -3.41
CA ALA A 174 -19.40 21.33 -4.85
C ALA A 174 -19.54 22.72 -5.50
N SER A 175 -20.38 23.60 -4.94
CA SER A 175 -20.54 24.99 -5.39
C SER A 175 -19.70 26.00 -4.60
N ALA A 176 -18.81 25.55 -3.71
CA ALA A 176 -17.85 26.43 -3.06
C ALA A 176 -16.97 27.10 -4.12
N THR A 177 -16.52 28.32 -3.82
CA THR A 177 -15.63 29.06 -4.73
C THR A 177 -14.28 28.36 -4.86
N HIS A 178 -13.80 27.78 -3.76
CA HIS A 178 -12.56 27.00 -3.72
C HIS A 178 -12.70 25.84 -2.71
N ASN A 179 -12.28 24.64 -3.08
CA ASN A 179 -12.15 23.45 -2.25
C ASN A 179 -10.68 23.05 -2.13
N ILE A 180 -9.95 23.81 -1.32
CA ILE A 180 -8.50 23.67 -1.14
C ILE A 180 -8.23 22.42 -0.31
N TYR A 181 -7.26 21.59 -0.69
CA TYR A 181 -6.92 20.43 0.14
C TYR A 181 -5.43 20.15 0.25
N ALA A 182 -5.06 19.44 1.29
CA ALA A 182 -3.76 18.80 1.44
C ALA A 182 -3.91 17.50 2.22
N TYR A 183 -3.03 16.54 1.95
CA TYR A 183 -2.97 15.29 2.71
C TYR A 183 -1.54 14.84 2.95
N ARG A 184 -1.35 14.02 3.98
CA ARG A 184 -0.08 13.35 4.28
C ARG A 184 -0.35 11.91 4.69
N ILE A 185 0.19 10.96 3.95
CA ILE A 185 0.11 9.52 4.21
C ILE A 185 1.53 9.03 4.53
N TYR A 186 1.71 8.40 5.68
CA TYR A 186 3.00 7.86 6.09
C TYR A 186 3.17 6.43 5.54
N CYS A 187 4.23 6.21 4.76
CA CYS A 187 4.56 4.89 4.23
C CYS A 187 5.63 4.24 5.12
N GLU A 188 5.24 3.26 5.94
CA GLU A 188 6.15 2.57 6.86
C GLU A 188 7.31 1.90 6.12
N ASP A 189 7.05 1.20 5.02
CA ASP A 189 8.06 0.47 4.23
C ASP A 189 9.23 1.33 3.74
N LYS A 190 8.96 2.60 3.45
CA LYS A 190 9.94 3.54 2.87
C LYS A 190 10.40 4.59 3.89
N HIS A 191 9.85 4.57 5.09
CA HIS A 191 10.01 5.62 6.10
C HIS A 191 9.84 7.03 5.51
N SER A 192 8.88 7.22 4.61
CA SER A 192 8.66 8.46 3.87
C SER A 192 7.18 8.84 3.79
N PHE A 193 6.91 10.08 3.38
CA PHE A 193 5.54 10.58 3.22
C PHE A 193 5.13 10.61 1.75
N LEU A 194 3.96 10.07 1.45
CA LEU A 194 3.19 10.41 0.25
C LEU A 194 2.28 11.58 0.62
N GLN A 195 2.50 12.73 0.02
CA GLN A 195 1.79 13.96 0.34
C GLN A 195 1.63 14.82 -0.91
N ASP A 196 0.49 15.51 -0.99
CA ASP A 196 0.16 16.39 -2.11
C ASP A 196 -0.85 17.46 -1.66
N CYS A 197 -1.07 18.47 -2.49
CA CYS A 197 -2.02 19.55 -2.23
C CYS A 197 -2.60 20.16 -3.51
N GLU A 198 -3.78 20.76 -3.39
CA GLU A 198 -4.47 21.47 -4.47
C GLU A 198 -5.03 22.79 -3.96
N ASP A 199 -4.84 23.84 -4.77
CA ASP A 199 -5.27 25.21 -4.47
C ASP A 199 -6.72 25.45 -4.89
N ASP A 200 -7.21 24.72 -5.90
CA ASP A 200 -8.53 24.94 -6.53
C ASP A 200 -8.78 26.41 -6.91
N GLY A 201 -7.77 27.07 -7.49
CA GLY A 201 -7.82 28.48 -7.88
C GLY A 201 -7.54 29.50 -6.76
N GLU A 202 -7.47 29.07 -5.49
CA GLU A 202 -6.99 29.91 -4.38
C GLU A 202 -5.45 29.85 -4.31
N THR A 203 -4.78 30.57 -5.22
CA THR A 203 -3.33 30.48 -5.42
C THR A 203 -2.52 30.51 -4.10
N ALA A 204 -1.64 29.53 -3.95
CA ALA A 204 -0.76 29.25 -2.82
C ALA A 204 -1.43 28.76 -1.52
N ALA A 205 -2.74 28.50 -1.50
CA ALA A 205 -3.44 28.05 -0.30
C ALA A 205 -3.17 26.59 0.06
N GLY A 206 -3.21 25.68 -0.91
CA GLY A 206 -2.92 24.25 -0.78
C GLY A 206 -1.50 24.00 -0.30
N GLY A 207 -0.50 24.67 -0.89
CA GLY A 207 0.89 24.58 -0.43
C GLY A 207 1.07 25.07 1.03
N ARG A 208 0.39 26.15 1.42
CA ARG A 208 0.38 26.65 2.81
C ARG A 208 -0.32 25.67 3.77
N LEU A 209 -1.41 25.06 3.32
CA LEU A 209 -2.14 24.05 4.08
C LEU A 209 -1.29 22.79 4.29
N LEU A 210 -0.62 22.30 3.24
CA LEU A 210 0.33 21.19 3.36
C LEU A 210 1.47 21.52 4.32
N HIS A 211 2.02 22.74 4.23
CA HIS A 211 3.06 23.19 5.15
C HIS A 211 2.58 23.24 6.60
N LEU A 212 1.32 23.64 6.86
CA LEU A 212 0.72 23.54 8.18
C LEU A 212 0.69 22.08 8.69
N LEU A 213 0.27 21.13 7.83
CA LEU A 213 0.26 19.71 8.19
C LEU A 213 1.68 19.20 8.52
N GLN A 214 2.70 19.68 7.81
CA GLN A 214 4.11 19.37 8.06
C GLN A 214 4.59 19.90 9.42
N ILE A 215 4.32 21.17 9.72
CA ILE A 215 4.73 21.80 10.99
C ILE A 215 4.07 21.10 12.19
N LEU A 216 2.82 20.70 12.05
CA LEU A 216 2.08 19.99 13.11
C LEU A 216 2.45 18.49 13.21
N ASP A 217 3.35 17.99 12.36
CA ASP A 217 3.71 16.58 12.19
C ASP A 217 2.52 15.61 12.12
N VAL A 218 1.42 16.03 11.50
CA VAL A 218 0.24 15.16 11.37
C VAL A 218 0.44 14.13 10.27
N ARG A 219 -0.07 12.92 10.49
CA ARG A 219 0.11 11.76 9.61
C ARG A 219 -1.22 11.10 9.33
N ASN A 220 -1.32 10.47 8.18
CA ASN A 220 -2.47 9.67 7.73
C ASN A 220 -3.79 10.44 7.74
N VAL A 221 -3.75 11.70 7.28
CA VAL A 221 -4.90 12.61 7.31
C VAL A 221 -4.95 13.49 6.07
N MET A 222 -6.18 13.72 5.62
CA MET A 222 -6.54 14.69 4.59
C MET A 222 -7.36 15.80 5.22
N VAL A 223 -7.06 17.04 4.86
CA VAL A 223 -7.87 18.21 5.21
C VAL A 223 -8.28 18.93 3.93
N VAL A 224 -9.57 19.19 3.79
CA VAL A 224 -10.16 20.05 2.77
C VAL A 224 -10.72 21.30 3.45
N VAL A 225 -10.51 22.48 2.89
CA VAL A 225 -11.12 23.73 3.35
C VAL A 225 -11.93 24.32 2.21
N SER A 226 -13.25 24.26 2.35
CA SER A 226 -14.18 24.88 1.42
C SER A 226 -14.36 26.35 1.75
N ARG A 227 -14.17 27.21 0.75
CA ARG A 227 -14.36 28.66 0.83
C ARG A 227 -15.52 29.09 -0.07
N TRP A 228 -16.46 29.85 0.48
CA TRP A 228 -17.48 30.58 -0.29
C TRP A 228 -17.15 32.07 -0.27
N TYR A 229 -16.87 32.64 -1.44
CA TYR A 229 -16.52 34.05 -1.58
C TYR A 229 -17.74 34.96 -1.37
N GLY A 230 -17.59 35.93 -0.47
CA GLY A 230 -18.67 36.85 -0.08
C GLY A 230 -18.76 38.16 -0.86
N GLY A 231 -17.99 38.33 -1.94
CA GLY A 231 -17.94 39.58 -2.72
C GLY A 231 -16.91 40.62 -2.25
N ILE A 232 -16.20 40.38 -1.14
CA ILE A 232 -15.20 41.28 -0.58
C ILE A 232 -13.82 40.60 -0.56
N LEU A 233 -12.82 41.22 -1.18
CA LEU A 233 -11.45 40.72 -1.19
C LEU A 233 -10.83 40.79 0.22
N LEU A 234 -10.49 39.61 0.75
CA LEU A 234 -9.85 39.47 2.06
C LEU A 234 -8.34 39.72 2.05
N GLY A 235 -7.70 39.74 0.88
CA GLY A 235 -6.26 39.83 0.77
C GLY A 235 -5.57 38.67 1.53
N PRO A 236 -4.49 38.93 2.29
CA PRO A 236 -3.78 37.89 3.04
C PRO A 236 -4.59 37.24 4.17
N ASP A 237 -5.64 37.88 4.69
CA ASP A 237 -6.39 37.36 5.84
C ASP A 237 -7.10 36.03 5.53
N ARG A 238 -7.44 35.78 4.27
CA ARG A 238 -8.03 34.49 3.86
C ARG A 238 -7.13 33.30 4.21
N PHE A 239 -5.81 33.45 4.09
CA PHE A 239 -4.87 32.38 4.43
C PHE A 239 -4.82 32.12 5.94
N LYS A 240 -5.05 33.16 6.76
CA LYS A 240 -5.19 32.99 8.22
C LYS A 240 -6.43 32.16 8.53
N HIS A 241 -7.57 32.46 7.91
CA HIS A 241 -8.81 31.70 8.10
C HIS A 241 -8.70 30.25 7.64
N ILE A 242 -8.13 30.01 6.46
CA ILE A 242 -7.88 28.66 5.94
C ILE A 242 -7.05 27.84 6.93
N ASN A 243 -5.91 28.38 7.38
CA ASN A 243 -5.02 27.70 8.31
C ASN A 243 -5.63 27.52 9.70
N ASN A 244 -6.43 28.48 10.18
CA ASN A 244 -7.07 28.40 11.49
C ASN A 244 -8.20 27.37 11.50
N CYS A 245 -9.06 27.35 10.48
CA CYS A 245 -10.08 26.31 10.33
C CYS A 245 -9.43 24.91 10.32
N ALA A 246 -8.40 24.72 9.49
CA ALA A 246 -7.69 23.45 9.39
C ALA A 246 -7.04 23.04 10.72
N ARG A 247 -6.37 23.97 11.42
CA ARG A 247 -5.77 23.69 12.72
C ARG A 247 -6.82 23.29 13.77
N ASN A 248 -7.94 24.00 13.81
CA ASN A 248 -8.97 23.75 14.82
C ASN A 248 -9.53 22.33 14.70
N ILE A 249 -9.90 21.90 13.49
CA ILE A 249 -10.41 20.53 13.29
C ILE A 249 -9.34 19.47 13.56
N LEU A 250 -8.07 19.73 13.25
CA LEU A 250 -6.97 18.82 13.57
C LEU A 250 -6.78 18.65 15.07
N VAL A 251 -6.94 19.72 15.85
CA VAL A 251 -6.86 19.65 17.32
C VAL A 251 -8.09 18.96 17.91
N GLU A 252 -9.28 19.28 17.41
CA GLU A 252 -10.55 18.69 17.85
C GLU A 252 -10.58 17.18 17.64
N GLU A 253 -10.11 16.71 16.48
CA GLU A 253 -10.05 15.29 16.14
C GLU A 253 -8.75 14.60 16.62
N GLY A 254 -7.93 15.28 17.44
CA GLY A 254 -6.78 14.68 18.12
C GLY A 254 -5.51 14.44 17.27
N TYR A 255 -5.42 15.04 16.08
CA TYR A 255 -4.24 14.98 15.23
C TYR A 255 -3.13 15.96 15.64
N ALA A 256 -3.49 17.04 16.32
CA ALA A 256 -2.55 18.06 16.78
C ALA A 256 -2.75 18.40 18.26
N ALA A 257 -1.65 18.70 18.97
CA ALA A 257 -1.72 19.08 20.37
C ALA A 257 -2.44 20.43 20.55
N SER A 258 -3.33 20.52 21.54
CA SER A 258 -3.93 21.81 21.92
C SER A 258 -2.84 22.73 22.45
N THR A 259 -2.65 23.90 21.84
CA THR A 259 -1.71 24.93 22.31
C THR A 259 -2.16 25.61 23.61
N VAL A 260 -3.34 25.26 24.15
CA VAL A 260 -3.77 25.67 25.48
C VAL A 260 -2.95 24.90 26.52
N ARG A 261 -1.79 25.46 26.90
CA ARG A 261 -1.12 25.09 28.15
C ARG A 261 -2.08 25.35 29.30
N ARG A 262 -2.79 24.32 29.79
CA ARG A 262 -3.37 24.39 31.13
C ARG A 262 -2.21 24.55 32.12
N PRO A 263 -2.23 25.50 33.06
CA PRO A 263 -1.25 25.53 34.13
C PRO A 263 -1.27 24.16 34.81
N SER A 264 -0.11 23.51 34.93
CA SER A 264 0.02 22.27 35.70
C SER A 264 -0.47 22.52 37.13
N GLU A 265 -1.10 21.52 37.76
CA GLU A 265 -1.55 21.64 39.16
C GLU A 265 -0.40 21.99 40.12
N GLU A 266 0.85 21.67 39.77
CA GLU A 266 2.05 22.11 40.50
C GLU A 266 2.18 23.64 40.60
N SER A 267 1.74 24.38 39.58
CA SER A 267 1.80 25.85 39.59
C SER A 267 0.74 26.48 40.53
N ARG A 268 -0.32 25.74 40.89
CA ARG A 268 -1.32 26.18 41.87
C ARG A 268 -0.84 26.04 43.31
N PHE A 269 0.01 25.05 43.60
CA PHE A 269 0.56 24.85 44.93
C PHE A 269 1.67 25.86 45.29
N GLN A 270 2.38 26.40 44.30
CA GLN A 270 3.44 27.39 44.55
C GLN A 270 2.90 28.79 44.91
N LEU A 271 1.63 29.12 44.58
CA LEU A 271 1.05 30.43 44.88
C LEU A 271 0.40 30.52 46.27
N LEU A 272 0.16 29.37 46.93
CA LEU A 272 -0.42 29.30 48.28
C LEU A 272 0.63 29.22 49.41
N LEU A 273 1.92 29.17 49.07
CA LEU A 273 3.04 29.11 50.02
C LEU A 273 3.92 30.37 49.95
N ARG A 274 3.32 31.56 49.87
CA ARG A 274 4.05 32.79 50.25
C ARG A 274 3.89 32.98 51.77
N PRO A 275 4.99 32.94 52.55
CA PRO A 275 4.92 33.33 53.95
C PRO A 275 4.51 34.80 54.03
N SER A 276 3.49 35.10 54.81
CA SER A 276 3.20 36.45 55.26
C SER A 276 4.33 36.87 56.21
N ASN A 277 5.39 37.44 55.66
CA ASN A 277 6.40 38.10 56.50
C ASN A 277 5.88 39.48 56.88
N LEU A 278 5.81 39.67 58.20
CA LEU A 278 5.88 40.93 58.93
C LEU A 278 7.04 41.81 58.45
#